data_AF-A0A660XG91-F1
#
_entry.id   AF-A0A660XG91-F1
#
_cell.length_a   1.000
_cell.length_b   1.000
_cell.length_c   1.000
_cell.angle_alpha   90.00
_cell.angle_beta   90.00
_cell.angle_gamma   90.00
#
_symmetry.space_group_name_H-M   'P 1'
#
loop_
_entity.id
_entity.type
_entity.pdbx_description
1 polymer ?
#
loop_
_entity_poly.entity_id
_entity_poly.type
_entity_poly.pdbx_seq_one_letter_code
_entity_poly.pdbx_strand_id
1 'polypeptide(L)' 'PNTVMRTYSYLQDRGIIFNKRGIGYFVAENAYENTRSLKKEDFTNHSLPQLFKTMDLLNLSFNDLKIFYNKHKRN' A
#
# COMPACT_ATOMS: atom_id res chain seq x y z
N PRO A 1 10.37 -3.02 22.61
CA PRO A 1 11.38 -3.84 21.88
C PRO A 1 10.80 -4.76 20.79
N ASN A 2 9.63 -5.39 21.00
CA ASN A 2 9.09 -6.42 20.09
C ASN A 2 8.56 -5.88 18.75
N THR A 3 8.03 -4.65 18.71
CA THR A 3 7.42 -4.08 17.49
C THR A 3 8.44 -3.92 16.36
N VAL A 4 9.65 -3.45 16.69
CA VAL A 4 10.72 -3.24 15.70
C VAL A 4 11.16 -4.58 15.09
N MET A 5 11.35 -5.60 15.92
CA MET A 5 11.73 -6.94 15.44
C MET A 5 10.63 -7.58 14.56
N ARG A 6 9.36 -7.38 14.92
CA ARG A 6 8.22 -7.82 14.09
C ARG A 6 8.20 -7.11 12.75
N THR A 7 8.49 -5.80 12.70
CA THR A 7 8.57 -5.05 11.45
C THR A 7 9.68 -5.57 10.55
N TYR A 8 10.88 -5.85 11.08
CA TYR A 8 11.96 -6.44 10.28
C TYR A 8 11.59 -7.81 9.72
N SER A 9 10.98 -8.66 10.53
CA SER A 9 10.53 -9.99 10.08
C SER A 9 9.47 -9.86 8.97
N TYR A 10 8.48 -8.99 9.18
CA TYR A 10 7.43 -8.74 8.20
C TYR A 10 7.97 -8.22 6.85
N LEU A 11 8.88 -7.24 6.88
CA LEU A 11 9.48 -6.70 5.66
C LEU A 11 10.38 -7.73 4.97
N GLN A 12 11.03 -8.61 5.73
CA GLN A 12 11.82 -9.71 5.18
C GLN A 12 10.94 -10.78 4.52
N ASP A 13 9.86 -11.18 5.18
CA ASP A 13 8.90 -12.16 4.64
C ASP A 13 8.22 -11.64 3.36
N ARG A 14 8.01 -10.32 3.27
CA ARG A 14 7.51 -9.65 2.06
C ARG A 14 8.60 -9.39 1.00
N GLY A 15 9.84 -9.81 1.24
CA GLY A 15 10.95 -9.65 0.30
C GLY A 15 11.32 -8.19 0.01
N ILE A 16 11.05 -7.28 0.94
CA ILE A 16 11.40 -5.84 0.83
C ILE A 16 12.81 -5.60 1.36
N ILE A 17 13.20 -6.33 2.39
CA ILE A 17 14.56 -6.32 2.94
C ILE A 17 15.09 -7.74 3.08
N PHE A 18 16.40 -7.89 3.20
CA PHE A 18 17.04 -9.16 3.54
C PHE A 18 18.14 -8.94 4.56
N ASN A 19 18.43 -9.96 5.36
CA ASN A 19 19.54 -9.94 6.29
C ASN A 19 20.84 -10.41 5.63
N LYS A 20 21.91 -9.64 5.79
CA LYS A 20 23.28 -10.06 5.51
C LYS A 20 23.98 -10.38 6.83
N ARG A 21 24.29 -11.66 7.03
CA ARG A 21 24.86 -12.20 8.28
C ARG A 21 26.07 -11.37 8.74
N GLY A 22 26.00 -10.90 9.98
CA GLY A 22 27.09 -10.14 10.63
C GLY A 22 27.21 -8.67 10.21
N ILE A 23 26.33 -8.17 9.33
CA ILE A 23 26.42 -6.81 8.78
C ILE A 23 25.11 -6.02 8.96
N GLY A 24 23.95 -6.67 8.85
CA GLY A 24 22.64 -6.04 9.10
C GLY A 24 21.60 -6.32 8.02
N TYR A 25 20.61 -5.43 7.89
CA TYR A 25 19.54 -5.53 6.89
C TYR A 25 19.78 -4.61 5.70
N PHE A 26 19.43 -5.09 4.51
CA PHE A 26 19.60 -4.39 3.23
C PHE A 26 18.30 -4.43 2.43
N VAL A 27 18.10 -3.46 1.55
CA VAL A 27 16.95 -3.39 0.65
C VAL A 27 17.11 -4.43 -0.46
N ALA A 28 16.08 -5.24 -0.70
CA ALA A 28 16.09 -6.23 -1.78
C ALA A 28 16.03 -5.55 -3.16
N GLU A 29 16.54 -6.22 -4.19
CA GLU A 29 16.54 -5.70 -5.56
C GLU A 29 15.11 -5.37 -6.06
N ASN A 30 14.14 -6.22 -5.73
CA ASN A 30 12.73 -6.05 -6.08
C ASN A 30 11.90 -5.30 -5.02
N ALA A 31 12.55 -4.66 -4.04
CA ALA A 31 11.86 -4.03 -2.91
C ALA A 31 10.85 -2.96 -3.34
N TYR A 32 11.13 -2.23 -4.42
CA TYR A 32 10.23 -1.20 -4.96
C TYR A 32 8.89 -1.80 -5.40
N GLU A 33 8.92 -2.82 -6.26
CA GLU A 33 7.71 -3.47 -6.75
C GLU A 33 6.96 -4.21 -5.63
N ASN A 34 7.69 -4.87 -4.73
CA ASN A 34 7.09 -5.55 -3.57
C ASN A 34 6.38 -4.56 -2.65
N THR A 35 7.01 -3.41 -2.36
CA THR A 35 6.41 -2.35 -1.55
C THR A 35 5.19 -1.75 -2.23
N ARG A 36 5.27 -1.52 -3.56
CA ARG A 36 4.14 -1.00 -4.33
C ARG A 36 2.97 -1.97 -4.36
N SER A 37 3.24 -3.26 -4.52
CA SER A 37 2.22 -4.32 -4.46
C SER A 37 1.56 -4.34 -3.08
N LEU A 38 2.36 -4.31 -2.00
CA LEU A 38 1.85 -4.27 -0.63
C LEU A 38 0.95 -3.05 -0.39
N LYS A 39 1.36 -1.86 -0.87
CA LYS A 39 0.54 -0.64 -0.74
C LYS A 39 -0.77 -0.71 -1.53
N LYS A 40 -0.77 -1.36 -2.70
CA LYS A 40 -2.00 -1.59 -3.47
C LYS A 40 -2.93 -2.55 -2.76
N GLU A 41 -2.41 -3.64 -2.20
CA GLU A 41 -3.17 -4.61 -1.40
C GLU A 41 -3.86 -3.90 -0.23
N ASP A 42 -3.10 -3.11 0.53
CA ASP A 42 -3.61 -2.33 1.67
C ASP A 42 -4.72 -1.33 1.26
N PHE A 43 -4.48 -0.56 0.19
CA PHE A 43 -5.48 0.37 -0.33
C PHE A 43 -6.76 -0.34 -0.80
N THR A 44 -6.61 -1.49 -1.47
CA THR A 44 -7.74 -2.25 -2.00
C THR A 44 -8.57 -2.88 -0.88
N ASN A 45 -7.92 -3.36 0.17
CA ASN A 45 -8.58 -4.06 1.27
C ASN A 45 -9.16 -3.13 2.33
N HIS A 46 -8.57 -1.95 2.55
CA HIS A 46 -8.98 -1.05 3.62
C HIS A 46 -9.56 0.28 3.11
N SER A 47 -8.90 0.92 2.14
CA SER A 47 -9.32 2.25 1.67
C SER A 47 -10.50 2.20 0.70
N LEU A 48 -10.51 1.27 -0.25
CA LEU A 48 -11.60 1.15 -1.24
C LEU A 48 -12.96 0.82 -0.60
N PRO A 49 -13.08 -0.14 0.34
CA PRO A 49 -14.37 -0.41 0.98
C PRO A 49 -14.91 0.80 1.74
N GLN A 50 -14.02 1.57 2.38
CA GLN A 50 -14.41 2.80 3.06
C GLN A 50 -14.88 3.86 2.06
N LEU A 51 -14.17 4.04 0.94
CA LEU A 51 -14.55 4.94 -0.12
C LEU A 51 -15.93 4.59 -0.69
N PHE A 52 -16.17 3.32 -1.03
CA PHE A 52 -17.45 2.89 -1.59
C PHE A 52 -18.62 3.12 -0.64
N LYS A 53 -18.45 2.81 0.66
CA LYS A 53 -19.47 3.14 1.67
C LYS A 53 -19.80 4.63 1.71
N THR A 54 -18.79 5.48 1.63
CA THR A 54 -18.99 6.94 1.59
C THR A 54 -19.66 7.38 0.29
N MET A 55 -19.30 6.78 -0.85
CA MET A 55 -19.96 7.06 -2.12
C MET A 55 -21.45 6.70 -2.07
N ASP A 56 -21.79 5.51 -1.57
CA ASP A 56 -23.16 5.04 -1.43
C ASP A 56 -23.97 5.97 -0.50
N LEU A 57 -23.39 6.37 0.64
CA LEU A 57 -24.03 7.30 1.58
C LEU A 57 -24.35 8.67 0.95
N LEU A 58 -23.50 9.12 0.04
CA LEU A 58 -23.62 10.44 -0.61
C LEU A 58 -24.36 10.36 -1.96
N ASN A 59 -24.86 9.20 -2.36
CA ASN A 59 -25.41 8.94 -3.69
C ASN A 59 -24.44 9.36 -4.82
N LEU A 60 -23.14 9.15 -4.62
CA LEU A 60 -22.12 9.39 -5.63
C LEU A 60 -21.94 8.16 -6.50
N SER A 61 -22.07 8.32 -7.81
CA SER A 61 -21.83 7.25 -8.75
C SER A 61 -20.34 7.11 -9.07
N PHE A 62 -19.96 5.95 -9.62
CA PHE A 62 -18.61 5.77 -10.14
C PHE A 62 -18.28 6.71 -11.32
N ASN A 63 -19.29 7.15 -12.07
CA ASN A 63 -19.11 8.14 -13.13
C ASN A 63 -18.70 9.49 -12.57
N ASP A 64 -19.27 9.91 -11.43
CA ASP A 64 -18.89 11.14 -10.75
C ASP A 64 -17.43 11.06 -10.28
N LEU A 65 -17.03 9.92 -9.70
CA LEU A 65 -15.64 9.68 -9.30
C LEU A 65 -14.67 9.80 -10.49
N LYS A 66 -15.04 9.27 -11.66
CA LYS A 66 -14.23 9.39 -12.89
C LYS A 66 -14.06 10.85 -13.33
N ILE A 67 -15.10 11.67 -13.21
CA ILE A 67 -15.03 13.11 -13.51
C ILE A 67 -14.04 13.79 -12.56
N PHE A 68 -14.15 13.54 -11.25
CA PHE A 68 -13.24 14.11 -10.26
C PHE A 68 -11.78 13.68 -10.48
N TYR A 69 -11.55 12.39 -10.77
CA TYR A 69 -10.22 11.86 -11.07
C TYR A 69 -9.60 12.52 -12.32
N ASN A 70 -10.37 12.67 -13.39
CA ASN A 70 -9.91 13.33 -14.61
C ASN A 70 -9.58 14.81 -14.39
N LYS A 71 -10.34 15.50 -13.53
CA LYS A 71 -10.05 16.88 -13.13
C LYS A 71 -8.74 16.95 -12.33
N HIS A 72 -8.53 16.05 -11.38
CA HIS A 72 -7.31 15.99 -10.59
C HIS A 72 -6.07 15.72 -11.47
N LYS A 73 -6.14 14.81 -12.44
CA LYS A 73 -5.00 14.48 -13.32
C LYS A 73 -4.59 15.62 -14.28
N ARG A 74 -5.48 16.59 -14.50
CA ARG A 74 -5.25 17.75 -15.38
C ARG A 74 -4.57 18.93 -14.69
N ASN A 75 -4.48 18.89 -13.36
CA ASN A 75 -3.72 19.83 -12.54
C ASN A 75 -2.38 19.20 -12.15
#